data_AF-A0A9E3TMQ9-F1
#
_entry.id   AF-A0A9E3TMQ9-F1
#
_cell.length_a   1.000
_cell.length_b   1.000
_cell.length_c   1.000
_cell.angle_alpha   90.00
_cell.angle_beta   90.00
_cell.angle_gamma   90.00
#
_symmetry.space_group_name_H-M   'P 1'
#
loop_
_entity.id
_entity.type
_entity.pdbx_description
1 polymer ?
#
loop_
_entity_poly.entity_id
_entity_poly.type
_entity_poly.pdbx_seq_one_letter_code
_entity_poly.pdbx_strand_id
1 'polypeptide(L)'
;MARTRTIRRCHRRKGTIYVTVLVVTVAVVLMTTSAMGIARLHLRSLQGEQDRHAARLLALSAIDLALVKFNNEPAWETTYNFNVEYPTIPVKANGGSFTWRLVNEGNGKKRLDGIGRVGDASYVQSVDLGVETPDLLSFPMLVGGDLWIGNSSSHESLTAVGGMVACNGDLKNWNTLYGDIEAQTESVVGAVSGTKVIPGTLRKLPAAEQILEYYMDQGTVLSNASLPGNGDIKNIILSPNSNPYGPTDPNGLYIIDSFGADLKIESCRIVGTLLIINPGYKTTIKEPMNWEPARLNWPALLLEGDLIFEAKGEGEVLSEGAANFNSTGTPWKGNSDSDTDDVYPNALAGIFYNTGGITFDKDGSTEIEGVVICEGSVLIKGKAKPEITYDATAVGDPPPGFGPGDASSIVTGTWRQSESP
;
A
#
# COMPACT_ATOMS: atom_id res chain seq x y z
N MET A 1 2.12 -112.68 -64.14
CA MET A 1 2.52 -111.37 -63.58
C MET A 1 1.30 -110.46 -63.57
N ALA A 2 0.63 -110.29 -62.44
CA ALA A 2 -0.49 -109.33 -62.31
C ALA A 2 -0.42 -108.68 -60.92
N ARG A 3 -0.12 -107.38 -60.88
CA ARG A 3 0.08 -106.57 -59.67
C ARG A 3 -1.26 -106.18 -59.06
N THR A 4 -1.44 -106.53 -57.79
CA THR A 4 -2.52 -106.14 -56.89
C THR A 4 -2.49 -104.64 -56.61
N ARG A 5 -3.62 -103.93 -56.82
CA ARG A 5 -3.79 -102.50 -56.56
C ARG A 5 -4.69 -102.31 -55.34
N THR A 6 -4.09 -101.95 -54.20
CA THR A 6 -4.79 -101.71 -52.92
C THR A 6 -5.26 -100.27 -52.83
N ILE A 7 -6.58 -100.06 -52.72
CA ILE A 7 -7.21 -98.75 -52.54
C ILE A 7 -7.23 -98.42 -51.03
N ARG A 8 -6.47 -97.40 -50.60
CA ARG A 8 -6.53 -96.85 -49.23
C ARG A 8 -7.69 -95.85 -49.12
N ARG A 9 -8.66 -96.13 -48.23
CA ARG A 9 -9.70 -95.17 -47.79
C ARG A 9 -9.09 -94.18 -46.79
N CYS A 10 -9.07 -92.90 -47.16
CA CYS A 10 -8.62 -91.80 -46.29
C CYS A 10 -9.80 -91.30 -45.44
N HIS A 11 -9.72 -91.47 -44.11
CA HIS A 11 -10.71 -90.95 -43.16
C HIS A 11 -10.57 -89.42 -43.04
N ARG A 12 -11.59 -88.68 -43.47
CA ARG A 12 -11.67 -87.21 -43.37
C ARG A 12 -12.03 -86.83 -41.93
N ARG A 13 -11.05 -86.39 -41.14
CA ARG A 13 -11.24 -85.94 -39.74
C ARG A 13 -12.02 -84.62 -39.71
N LYS A 14 -13.25 -84.62 -39.20
CA LYS A 14 -14.14 -83.45 -39.04
C LYS A 14 -13.80 -82.53 -37.85
N GLY A 15 -12.68 -82.75 -37.16
CA GLY A 15 -12.32 -82.03 -35.93
C GLY A 15 -11.63 -80.68 -36.13
N THR A 16 -11.04 -80.41 -37.29
CA THR A 16 -10.23 -79.17 -37.50
C THR A 16 -11.08 -77.91 -37.59
N ILE A 17 -12.31 -78.00 -38.11
CA ILE A 17 -13.23 -76.85 -38.24
C ILE A 17 -13.65 -76.33 -36.87
N TYR A 18 -13.94 -77.22 -35.92
CA TYR A 18 -14.31 -76.84 -34.56
C TYR A 18 -13.18 -76.11 -33.83
N VAL A 19 -11.93 -76.56 -34.03
CA VAL A 19 -10.76 -75.91 -33.45
C VAL A 19 -10.56 -74.52 -34.05
N THR A 20 -10.68 -74.36 -35.37
CA THR A 20 -10.56 -73.03 -36.00
C THR A 20 -11.64 -72.06 -35.55
N VAL A 21 -12.90 -72.51 -35.44
CA VAL A 21 -14.00 -71.65 -34.97
C VAL A 21 -13.79 -71.27 -33.51
N LEU A 22 -13.36 -72.21 -32.66
CA LEU A 22 -13.09 -71.94 -31.24
C LEU A 22 -11.93 -70.98 -31.03
N VAL A 23 -10.84 -71.11 -31.80
CA VAL A 23 -9.72 -70.16 -31.75
C VAL A 23 -10.16 -68.75 -32.19
N VAL A 24 -10.99 -68.66 -33.24
CA VAL A 24 -11.51 -67.37 -33.71
C VAL A 24 -12.46 -66.74 -32.70
N THR A 25 -13.37 -67.51 -32.09
CA THR A 25 -14.30 -66.96 -31.09
C THR A 25 -13.57 -66.49 -29.83
N VAL A 26 -12.57 -67.23 -29.35
CA VAL A 26 -11.72 -66.80 -28.23
C VAL A 26 -10.95 -65.53 -28.58
N ALA A 27 -10.38 -65.43 -29.78
CA ALA A 27 -9.69 -64.23 -30.23
C ALA A 27 -10.62 -63.01 -30.27
N VAL A 28 -11.85 -63.17 -30.78
CA VAL A 28 -12.86 -62.08 -30.81
C VAL A 28 -13.26 -61.66 -29.41
N VAL A 29 -13.47 -62.59 -28.47
CA VAL A 29 -13.81 -62.29 -27.08
C VAL A 29 -12.67 -61.54 -26.37
N LEU A 30 -11.41 -61.91 -26.62
CA LEU A 30 -10.26 -61.19 -26.09
C LEU A 30 -10.18 -59.76 -26.66
N MET A 31 -10.41 -59.58 -27.96
CA MET A 31 -10.40 -58.25 -28.58
C MET A 31 -11.52 -57.35 -28.04
N THR A 32 -12.75 -57.86 -27.88
CA THR A 32 -13.87 -57.07 -27.36
C THR A 32 -13.69 -56.70 -25.89
N THR A 33 -13.19 -57.62 -25.06
CA THR A 33 -12.92 -57.34 -23.64
C THR A 33 -11.77 -56.34 -23.46
N SER A 34 -10.69 -56.43 -24.25
CA SER A 34 -9.62 -55.43 -24.25
C SER A 34 -10.11 -54.05 -24.69
N ALA A 35 -10.91 -53.97 -25.77
CA ALA A 35 -11.48 -52.72 -26.25
C ALA A 35 -12.39 -52.04 -25.20
N MET A 36 -13.21 -52.82 -24.49
CA MET A 36 -14.07 -52.30 -23.42
C MET A 36 -13.25 -51.82 -22.21
N GLY A 37 -12.15 -52.51 -21.88
CA GLY A 37 -11.21 -52.09 -20.84
C GLY A 37 -10.58 -50.73 -21.15
N ILE A 38 -10.08 -50.57 -22.39
CA ILE A 38 -9.50 -49.32 -22.88
C ILE A 38 -10.54 -48.19 -22.89
N ALA A 39 -11.77 -48.44 -23.34
CA ALA A 39 -12.84 -47.46 -23.34
C ALA A 39 -13.17 -46.95 -21.93
N ARG A 40 -13.19 -47.83 -20.91
CA ARG A 40 -13.41 -47.43 -19.51
C ARG A 40 -12.24 -46.60 -18.95
N LEU A 41 -11.01 -46.94 -19.31
CA LEU A 41 -9.84 -46.14 -18.92
C LEU A 41 -9.89 -44.74 -19.57
N HIS A 42 -10.22 -44.65 -20.85
CA HIS A 42 -10.41 -43.36 -21.52
C HIS A 42 -11.55 -42.55 -20.89
N LEU A 43 -12.70 -43.15 -20.61
CA LEU A 43 -13.81 -42.44 -19.97
C LEU A 43 -13.43 -41.92 -18.57
N ARG A 44 -12.71 -42.72 -17.77
CA ARG A 44 -12.20 -42.27 -16.46
C ARG A 44 -11.17 -41.15 -16.59
N SER A 45 -10.29 -41.23 -17.60
CA SER A 45 -9.32 -40.18 -17.88
C SER A 45 -10.00 -38.88 -18.28
N LEU A 46 -10.97 -38.95 -19.20
CA LEU A 46 -11.74 -37.79 -19.67
C LEU A 46 -12.57 -37.17 -18.55
N GLN A 47 -13.20 -38.00 -17.73
CA GLN A 47 -13.94 -37.53 -16.56
C GLN A 47 -13.00 -36.86 -15.54
N GLY A 48 -11.83 -37.46 -15.28
CA GLY A 48 -10.82 -36.86 -14.40
C GLY A 48 -10.28 -35.51 -14.91
N GLU A 49 -10.11 -35.34 -16.23
CA GLU A 49 -9.75 -34.05 -16.82
C GLU A 49 -10.86 -33.01 -16.66
N GLN A 50 -12.11 -33.41 -16.95
CA GLN A 50 -13.27 -32.54 -16.78
C GLN A 50 -13.44 -32.09 -15.33
N ASP A 51 -13.30 -33.01 -14.37
CA ASP A 51 -13.41 -32.74 -12.94
C ASP A 51 -12.31 -31.77 -12.47
N ARG A 52 -11.08 -31.90 -12.98
CA ARG A 52 -9.98 -30.95 -12.69
C ARG A 52 -10.26 -29.55 -13.23
N HIS A 53 -10.75 -29.44 -14.47
CA HIS A 53 -11.11 -28.14 -15.03
C HIS A 53 -12.24 -27.48 -14.25
N ALA A 54 -13.26 -28.25 -13.84
CA ALA A 54 -14.35 -27.76 -13.02
C ALA A 54 -13.85 -27.33 -11.62
N ALA A 55 -12.98 -28.12 -10.98
CA ALA A 55 -12.37 -27.76 -9.69
C ALA A 55 -11.56 -26.46 -9.79
N ARG A 56 -10.83 -26.23 -10.88
CA ARG A 56 -10.09 -24.98 -11.11
C ARG A 56 -11.01 -23.75 -11.21
N LEU A 57 -12.11 -23.86 -11.95
CA LEU A 57 -13.08 -22.76 -12.06
C LEU A 57 -13.73 -22.46 -10.71
N LEU A 58 -14.08 -23.50 -9.94
CA LEU A 58 -14.63 -23.36 -8.60
C LEU A 58 -13.65 -22.70 -7.61
N ALA A 59 -12.36 -23.01 -7.71
CA ALA A 59 -11.32 -22.36 -6.92
C ALA A 59 -11.22 -20.85 -7.20
N LEU A 60 -11.33 -20.44 -8.47
CA LEU A 60 -11.38 -19.03 -8.87
C LEU A 60 -12.62 -18.32 -8.31
N SER A 61 -13.80 -18.94 -8.44
CA SER A 61 -15.03 -18.40 -7.88
C SER A 61 -14.99 -18.27 -6.35
N ALA A 62 -14.21 -19.10 -5.67
CA ALA A 62 -14.00 -18.99 -4.23
C ALA A 62 -13.26 -17.71 -3.85
N ILE A 63 -12.25 -17.33 -4.63
CA ILE A 63 -11.51 -16.08 -4.45
C ILE A 63 -12.45 -14.90 -4.66
N ASP A 64 -13.23 -14.89 -5.75
CA ASP A 64 -14.20 -13.81 -6.01
C ASP A 64 -15.20 -13.65 -4.86
N LEU A 65 -15.71 -14.76 -4.32
CA LEU A 65 -16.61 -14.74 -3.17
C LEU A 65 -15.93 -14.15 -1.92
N ALA A 66 -14.67 -14.49 -1.66
CA ALA A 66 -13.91 -13.97 -0.53
C ALA A 66 -13.70 -12.46 -0.65
N LEU A 67 -13.32 -11.96 -1.84
CA LEU A 67 -13.14 -10.53 -2.08
C LEU A 67 -14.44 -9.75 -1.84
N VAL A 68 -15.57 -10.27 -2.33
CA VAL A 68 -16.88 -9.68 -2.05
C VAL A 68 -17.18 -9.66 -0.55
N LYS A 69 -16.76 -10.69 0.19
CA LYS A 69 -16.94 -10.73 1.65
C LYS A 69 -16.06 -9.72 2.37
N PHE A 70 -14.80 -9.58 1.97
CA PHE A 70 -13.90 -8.60 2.58
C PHE A 70 -14.34 -7.17 2.28
N ASN A 71 -14.79 -6.88 1.05
CA ASN A 71 -15.27 -5.56 0.67
C ASN A 71 -16.58 -5.14 1.38
N ASN A 72 -17.36 -6.11 1.88
CA ASN A 72 -18.59 -5.83 2.62
C ASN A 72 -18.40 -5.84 4.15
N GLU A 73 -17.22 -6.21 4.65
CA GLU A 73 -16.93 -6.36 6.08
C GLU A 73 -15.65 -5.60 6.44
N PRO A 74 -15.72 -4.35 6.94
CA PRO A 74 -14.55 -3.55 7.27
C PRO A 74 -13.60 -4.21 8.27
N ALA A 75 -14.14 -5.06 9.16
CA ALA A 75 -13.38 -5.81 10.17
C ALA A 75 -12.96 -7.22 9.70
N TRP A 76 -12.87 -7.47 8.39
CA TRP A 76 -12.63 -8.82 7.87
C TRP A 76 -11.34 -9.47 8.43
N GLU A 77 -10.28 -8.69 8.67
CA GLU A 77 -9.01 -9.21 9.18
C GLU A 77 -9.11 -9.82 10.58
N THR A 78 -10.00 -9.30 11.42
CA THR A 78 -10.24 -9.82 12.77
C THR A 78 -11.40 -10.81 12.80
N THR A 79 -12.30 -10.74 11.81
CA THR A 79 -13.46 -11.62 11.68
C THR A 79 -13.08 -13.02 11.19
N TYR A 80 -12.14 -13.12 10.25
CA TYR A 80 -11.74 -14.38 9.64
C TYR A 80 -10.43 -14.89 10.24
N ASN A 81 -10.48 -16.09 10.83
CA ASN A 81 -9.29 -16.73 11.38
C ASN A 81 -8.37 -17.23 10.27
N PHE A 82 -7.07 -17.03 10.46
CA PHE A 82 -6.07 -17.58 9.56
C PHE A 82 -6.08 -19.11 9.56
N ASN A 83 -5.80 -19.69 8.40
CA ASN A 83 -5.76 -21.12 8.12
C ASN A 83 -7.08 -21.88 8.33
N VAL A 84 -8.22 -21.18 8.36
CA VAL A 84 -9.57 -21.77 8.43
C VAL A 84 -10.30 -21.62 7.11
N GLU A 85 -10.99 -22.66 6.65
CA GLU A 85 -11.81 -22.63 5.44
C GLU A 85 -13.18 -21.96 5.70
N TYR A 86 -13.55 -21.05 4.81
CA TYR A 86 -14.81 -20.32 4.80
C TYR A 86 -15.51 -20.45 3.43
N PRO A 87 -16.85 -20.39 3.40
CA PRO A 87 -17.74 -20.59 4.55
C PRO A 87 -17.61 -22.00 5.15
N THR A 88 -17.97 -22.17 6.43
CA THR A 88 -17.90 -23.47 7.14
C THR A 88 -18.67 -24.58 6.43
N ILE A 89 -19.74 -24.21 5.72
CA ILE A 89 -20.48 -25.11 4.82
C ILE A 89 -20.08 -24.76 3.39
N PRO A 90 -19.36 -25.64 2.67
CA PRO A 90 -18.91 -25.39 1.31
C PRO A 90 -20.06 -25.01 0.38
N VAL A 91 -19.83 -23.99 -0.46
CA VAL A 91 -20.83 -23.55 -1.44
C VAL A 91 -20.86 -24.56 -2.59
N LYS A 92 -22.04 -25.10 -2.90
CA LYS A 92 -22.21 -26.07 -3.99
C LYS A 92 -22.50 -25.35 -5.31
N ALA A 93 -21.71 -25.64 -6.33
CA ALA A 93 -21.90 -25.11 -7.69
C ALA A 93 -21.37 -26.11 -8.73
N ASN A 94 -22.07 -26.21 -9.86
CA ASN A 94 -21.66 -27.01 -11.02
C ASN A 94 -21.21 -28.47 -10.70
N GLY A 95 -21.92 -29.15 -9.80
CA GLY A 95 -21.59 -30.53 -9.40
C GLY A 95 -20.41 -30.69 -8.44
N GLY A 96 -19.79 -29.59 -8.01
CA GLY A 96 -18.73 -29.55 -7.01
C GLY A 96 -19.06 -28.64 -5.83
N SER A 97 -18.03 -28.35 -5.04
CA SER A 97 -18.07 -27.37 -3.97
C SER A 97 -16.82 -26.51 -3.93
N PHE A 98 -16.93 -25.34 -3.31
CA PHE A 98 -15.79 -24.47 -3.08
C PHE A 98 -15.82 -23.77 -1.73
N THR A 99 -14.62 -23.45 -1.26
CA THR A 99 -14.32 -22.71 -0.03
C THR A 99 -13.07 -21.86 -0.28
N TRP A 100 -12.80 -20.89 0.57
CA TRP A 100 -11.60 -20.08 0.55
C TRP A 100 -10.96 -20.07 1.95
N ARG A 101 -9.68 -19.74 2.04
CA ARG A 101 -8.92 -19.70 3.29
C ARG A 101 -7.94 -18.54 3.28
N LEU A 102 -7.91 -17.79 4.38
CA LEU A 102 -6.94 -16.72 4.59
C LEU A 102 -5.67 -17.29 5.24
N VAL A 103 -4.49 -16.94 4.73
CA VAL A 103 -3.19 -17.41 5.21
C VAL A 103 -2.34 -16.19 5.56
N ASN A 104 -1.68 -16.23 6.72
CA ASN A 104 -0.72 -15.21 7.13
C ASN A 104 0.69 -15.70 6.74
N GLU A 105 1.37 -14.96 5.85
CA GLU A 105 2.73 -15.28 5.41
C GLU A 105 3.81 -14.57 6.26
N GLY A 106 3.42 -13.76 7.25
CA GLY A 106 4.32 -12.96 8.07
C GLY A 106 4.64 -11.59 7.44
N ASN A 107 5.25 -10.69 8.23
CA ASN A 107 5.62 -9.32 7.81
C ASN A 107 4.46 -8.53 7.16
N GLY A 108 3.24 -8.67 7.68
CA GLY A 108 2.04 -8.00 7.15
C GLY A 108 1.50 -8.57 5.85
N LYS A 109 2.18 -9.55 5.22
CA LYS A 109 1.73 -10.19 3.98
C LYS A 109 0.63 -11.22 4.26
N LYS A 110 -0.45 -11.13 3.48
CA LYS A 110 -1.60 -12.03 3.57
C LYS A 110 -1.77 -12.72 2.23
N ARG A 111 -2.24 -13.97 2.26
CA ARG A 111 -2.54 -14.75 1.06
C ARG A 111 -3.93 -15.33 1.15
N LEU A 112 -4.65 -15.32 0.04
CA LEU A 112 -5.95 -15.94 -0.10
C LEU A 112 -5.84 -17.19 -0.96
N ASP A 113 -6.25 -18.32 -0.39
CA ASP A 113 -6.35 -19.60 -1.09
C ASP A 113 -7.82 -19.86 -1.44
N GLY A 114 -8.16 -19.97 -2.72
CA GLY A 114 -9.43 -20.51 -3.21
C GLY A 114 -9.33 -22.00 -3.48
N ILE A 115 -10.27 -22.78 -2.96
CA ILE A 115 -10.25 -24.24 -2.97
C ILE A 115 -11.52 -24.76 -3.67
N GLY A 116 -11.34 -25.43 -4.80
CA GLY A 116 -12.43 -26.07 -5.54
C GLY A 116 -12.32 -27.61 -5.49
N ARG A 117 -13.47 -28.28 -5.34
CA ARG A 117 -13.56 -29.74 -5.20
C ARG A 117 -14.67 -30.30 -6.11
N VAL A 118 -14.34 -31.29 -6.95
CA VAL A 118 -15.29 -31.99 -7.84
C VAL A 118 -14.93 -33.48 -7.86
N GLY A 119 -15.82 -34.34 -7.36
CA GLY A 119 -15.51 -35.77 -7.22
C GLY A 119 -14.26 -35.99 -6.36
N ASP A 120 -13.26 -36.66 -6.94
CA ASP A 120 -11.94 -36.89 -6.32
C ASP A 120 -10.90 -35.81 -6.67
N ALA A 121 -11.25 -34.83 -7.52
CA ALA A 121 -10.35 -33.76 -7.92
C ALA A 121 -10.44 -32.56 -6.96
N SER A 122 -9.31 -32.10 -6.45
CA SER A 122 -9.15 -30.82 -5.76
C SER A 122 -8.21 -29.91 -6.52
N TYR A 123 -8.46 -28.61 -6.47
CA TYR A 123 -7.57 -27.58 -7.01
C TYR A 123 -7.53 -26.39 -6.06
N VAL A 124 -6.33 -25.90 -5.78
CA VAL A 124 -6.11 -24.71 -4.96
C VAL A 124 -5.43 -23.64 -5.81
N GLN A 125 -6.09 -22.49 -5.90
CA GLN A 125 -5.54 -21.28 -6.48
C GLN A 125 -5.23 -20.31 -5.36
N SER A 126 -4.04 -19.75 -5.35
CA SER A 126 -3.62 -18.76 -4.35
C SER A 126 -3.33 -17.43 -5.01
N VAL A 127 -3.58 -16.36 -4.26
CA VAL A 127 -3.29 -14.99 -4.64
C VAL A 127 -2.84 -14.22 -3.40
N ASP A 128 -1.85 -13.34 -3.54
CA ASP A 128 -1.44 -12.52 -2.42
C ASP A 128 -2.47 -11.39 -2.27
N LEU A 129 -2.98 -11.27 -1.05
CA LEU A 129 -3.82 -10.15 -0.65
C LEU A 129 -2.90 -9.07 -0.16
N GLY A 130 -3.10 -7.89 -0.70
CA GLY A 130 -2.32 -6.77 -0.28
C GLY A 130 -2.33 -5.67 -1.30
N VAL A 131 -1.56 -4.71 -0.91
CA VAL A 131 -1.44 -3.39 -1.46
C VAL A 131 -0.51 -3.47 -2.67
N GLU A 132 -0.97 -3.13 -3.87
CA GLU A 132 -0.07 -2.47 -4.83
C GLU A 132 0.54 -1.30 -4.04
N THR A 133 1.86 -1.32 -3.81
CA THR A 133 2.57 -0.33 -2.98
C THR A 133 1.97 1.05 -3.23
N PRO A 134 1.53 1.79 -2.18
CA PRO A 134 0.84 3.04 -2.39
C PRO A 134 1.79 3.94 -3.16
N ASP A 135 1.49 4.14 -4.44
CA ASP A 135 2.33 4.91 -5.35
C ASP A 135 2.57 6.30 -4.75
N LEU A 136 1.59 6.82 -4.02
CA LEU A 136 1.64 8.09 -3.29
C LEU A 136 2.78 8.23 -2.27
N LEU A 137 3.29 7.14 -1.69
CA LEU A 137 4.42 7.19 -0.76
C LEU A 137 5.77 6.97 -1.44
N SER A 138 5.81 6.73 -2.75
CA SER A 138 7.04 6.44 -3.50
C SER A 138 7.76 7.69 -4.00
N PHE A 139 7.25 8.88 -3.67
CA PHE A 139 7.76 10.17 -4.12
C PHE A 139 8.18 11.03 -2.91
N PRO A 140 9.32 11.75 -2.96
CA PRO A 140 9.62 12.81 -1.98
C PRO A 140 8.50 13.84 -1.90
N MET A 141 7.92 14.21 -3.05
CA MET A 141 6.80 15.14 -3.11
C MET A 141 5.77 14.67 -4.14
N LEU A 142 4.51 14.58 -3.72
CA LEU A 142 3.35 14.37 -4.57
C LEU A 142 2.42 15.59 -4.52
N VAL A 143 2.15 16.18 -5.68
CA VAL A 143 1.31 17.37 -5.85
C VAL A 143 0.09 17.03 -6.70
N GLY A 144 -1.10 17.26 -6.16
CA GLY A 144 -2.38 17.00 -6.81
C GLY A 144 -2.75 18.03 -7.87
N GLY A 145 -2.33 19.27 -7.69
CA GLY A 145 -2.47 20.37 -8.64
C GLY A 145 -1.15 20.71 -9.34
N ASP A 146 -0.93 22.01 -9.56
CA ASP A 146 0.25 22.51 -10.23
C ASP A 146 1.45 22.64 -9.27
N LEU A 147 2.67 22.51 -9.81
CA LEU A 147 3.92 22.84 -9.11
C LEU A 147 4.55 24.10 -9.70
N TRP A 148 4.61 25.16 -8.90
CA TRP A 148 5.12 26.47 -9.29
C TRP A 148 6.45 26.73 -8.58
N ILE A 149 7.53 26.84 -9.35
CA ILE A 149 8.88 27.12 -8.82
C ILE A 149 9.28 28.53 -9.26
N GLY A 150 9.15 29.46 -8.32
CA GLY A 150 9.33 30.88 -8.55
C GLY A 150 8.12 31.53 -9.21
N ASN A 151 8.16 32.86 -9.27
CA ASN A 151 7.25 33.66 -10.07
C ASN A 151 8.01 34.90 -10.57
N SER A 152 8.90 34.68 -11.54
CA SER A 152 9.81 35.67 -12.18
C SER A 152 11.06 36.13 -11.40
N SER A 153 11.31 35.63 -10.20
CA SER A 153 12.57 35.82 -9.46
C SER A 153 13.62 34.74 -9.79
N SER A 154 14.88 35.01 -9.48
CA SER A 154 16.05 34.18 -9.84
C SER A 154 16.62 33.38 -8.66
N HIS A 155 15.89 33.20 -7.56
CA HIS A 155 16.45 32.64 -6.32
C HIS A 155 15.81 31.33 -5.87
N GLU A 156 14.58 31.07 -6.29
CA GLU A 156 13.79 29.93 -5.87
C GLU A 156 14.29 28.63 -6.47
N SER A 157 14.35 27.58 -5.67
CA SER A 157 14.66 26.25 -6.20
C SER A 157 13.95 25.18 -5.38
N LEU A 158 13.70 24.03 -6.00
CA LEU A 158 13.29 22.82 -5.28
C LEU A 158 14.40 21.79 -5.40
N THR A 159 14.84 21.24 -4.28
CA THR A 159 15.74 20.09 -4.28
C THR A 159 14.95 18.86 -3.84
N ALA A 160 14.96 17.81 -4.65
CA ALA A 160 14.37 16.52 -4.34
C ALA A 160 15.45 15.43 -4.42
N VAL A 161 15.70 14.76 -3.31
CA VAL A 161 16.74 13.73 -3.17
C VAL A 161 16.09 12.38 -2.93
N GLY A 162 16.63 11.32 -3.54
CA GLY A 162 16.21 9.94 -3.28
C GLY A 162 14.95 9.50 -4.02
N GLY A 163 14.32 10.36 -4.82
CA GLY A 163 13.17 10.00 -5.65
C GLY A 163 12.76 11.10 -6.63
N MET A 164 11.71 10.82 -7.40
CA MET A 164 11.14 11.73 -8.40
C MET A 164 10.03 12.59 -7.77
N VAL A 165 9.90 13.86 -8.15
CA VAL A 165 8.72 14.66 -7.80
C VAL A 165 7.58 14.30 -8.73
N ALA A 166 6.39 14.07 -8.18
CA ALA A 166 5.18 13.79 -8.97
C ALA A 166 4.20 14.96 -8.90
N CYS A 167 3.75 15.44 -10.06
CA CYS A 167 2.77 16.52 -10.19
C CYS A 167 1.64 16.09 -11.13
N ASN A 168 0.41 16.12 -10.64
CA ASN A 168 -0.78 15.79 -11.41
C ASN A 168 -1.28 16.96 -12.30
N GLY A 169 -0.72 18.15 -12.13
CA GLY A 169 -1.02 19.35 -12.92
C GLY A 169 0.14 19.80 -13.80
N ASP A 170 0.25 21.11 -13.93
CA ASP A 170 1.26 21.76 -14.75
C ASP A 170 2.54 22.06 -13.95
N LEU A 171 3.69 21.72 -14.54
CA LEU A 171 4.99 22.19 -14.05
C LEU A 171 5.25 23.61 -14.57
N LYS A 172 5.24 24.58 -13.66
CA LYS A 172 5.58 25.98 -13.94
C LYS A 172 6.89 26.33 -13.24
N ASN A 173 8.00 26.00 -13.89
CA ASN A 173 9.33 26.24 -13.34
C ASN A 173 9.95 27.49 -13.98
N TRP A 174 10.16 28.57 -13.21
CA TRP A 174 10.89 29.76 -13.66
C TRP A 174 12.37 29.72 -13.29
N ASN A 175 12.80 28.76 -12.49
CA ASN A 175 14.17 28.68 -11.99
C ASN A 175 14.70 27.25 -12.02
N THR A 176 15.14 26.68 -10.89
CA THR A 176 15.85 25.39 -10.90
C THR A 176 15.15 24.36 -10.03
N LEU A 177 14.88 23.19 -10.61
CA LEU A 177 14.55 21.97 -9.88
C LEU A 177 15.75 21.03 -9.91
N TYR A 178 16.30 20.72 -8.74
CA TYR A 178 17.37 19.75 -8.55
C TYR A 178 16.74 18.38 -8.24
N GLY A 179 16.53 17.56 -9.27
CA GLY A 179 15.91 16.25 -9.14
C GLY A 179 15.22 15.78 -10.42
N ASP A 180 14.59 14.61 -10.34
CA ASP A 180 13.71 14.08 -11.38
C ASP A 180 12.28 14.60 -11.16
N ILE A 181 11.50 14.74 -12.23
CA ILE A 181 10.09 15.13 -12.15
C ILE A 181 9.21 14.46 -13.20
N GLU A 182 8.00 14.10 -12.81
CA GLU A 182 6.89 13.83 -13.72
C GLU A 182 5.77 14.86 -13.54
N ALA A 183 5.19 15.31 -14.66
CA ALA A 183 4.09 16.27 -14.68
C ALA A 183 3.15 15.98 -15.85
N GLN A 184 1.88 16.41 -15.78
CA GLN A 184 0.97 16.26 -16.93
C GLN A 184 1.37 17.17 -18.09
N THR A 185 1.74 18.41 -17.77
CA THR A 185 2.17 19.42 -18.74
C THR A 185 3.35 20.23 -18.20
N GLU A 186 4.02 20.96 -19.09
CA GLU A 186 4.94 22.03 -18.71
C GLU A 186 4.60 23.32 -19.47
N SER A 187 4.53 24.44 -18.76
CA SER A 187 4.28 25.76 -19.37
C SER A 187 5.48 26.71 -19.31
N VAL A 188 6.39 26.54 -18.35
CA VAL A 188 7.57 27.40 -18.18
C VAL A 188 8.80 26.54 -17.97
N VAL A 189 9.85 26.83 -18.74
CA VAL A 189 11.03 25.96 -18.87
C VAL A 189 12.24 26.58 -18.18
N GLY A 190 12.19 26.58 -16.85
CA GLY A 190 13.37 26.68 -16.00
C GLY A 190 14.25 25.43 -16.14
N ALA A 191 15.40 25.43 -15.47
CA ALA A 191 16.30 24.29 -15.43
C ALA A 191 15.74 23.15 -14.58
N VAL A 192 15.85 21.93 -15.08
CA VAL A 192 15.64 20.69 -14.32
C VAL A 192 16.92 19.88 -14.45
N SER A 193 17.54 19.50 -13.33
CA SER A 193 18.83 18.78 -13.37
C SER A 193 18.69 17.30 -13.72
N GLY A 194 17.52 16.70 -13.44
CA GLY A 194 17.24 15.29 -13.67
C GLY A 194 16.35 15.01 -14.89
N THR A 195 15.73 13.85 -14.86
CA THR A 195 14.82 13.34 -15.89
C THR A 195 13.47 14.04 -15.79
N LYS A 196 12.91 14.39 -16.95
CA LYS A 196 11.53 14.90 -17.07
C LYS A 196 10.66 13.87 -17.76
N VAL A 197 9.52 13.53 -17.15
CA VAL A 197 8.49 12.67 -17.75
C VAL A 197 7.22 13.47 -17.97
N ILE A 198 6.93 13.80 -19.23
CA ILE A 198 5.76 14.60 -19.63
C ILE A 198 5.17 14.00 -20.92
N PRO A 199 3.90 13.57 -20.94
CA PRO A 199 2.99 13.50 -19.79
C PRO A 199 3.41 12.39 -18.82
N GLY A 200 3.38 12.70 -17.52
CA GLY A 200 3.53 11.74 -16.42
C GLY A 200 2.27 10.92 -16.18
N THR A 201 2.34 9.96 -15.24
CA THR A 201 1.17 9.20 -14.81
C THR A 201 0.36 10.03 -13.81
N LEU A 202 -0.97 10.10 -13.98
CA LEU A 202 -1.84 10.68 -12.96
C LEU A 202 -1.84 9.79 -11.71
N ARG A 203 -1.36 10.33 -10.60
CA ARG A 203 -1.26 9.65 -9.32
C ARG A 203 -2.56 9.79 -8.54
N LYS A 204 -3.03 8.70 -7.95
CA LYS A 204 -4.19 8.74 -7.07
C LYS A 204 -3.77 9.37 -5.73
N LEU A 205 -4.44 10.45 -5.35
CA LEU A 205 -4.30 11.06 -4.03
C LEU A 205 -5.02 10.21 -2.97
N PRO A 206 -4.58 10.27 -1.70
CA PRO A 206 -5.30 9.60 -0.63
C PRO A 206 -6.73 10.12 -0.47
N ALA A 207 -7.59 9.33 0.19
CA ALA A 207 -8.93 9.80 0.52
C ALA A 207 -8.87 10.62 1.82
N ALA A 208 -8.83 11.94 1.70
CA ALA A 208 -8.69 12.87 2.83
C ALA A 208 -9.64 12.56 4.00
N GLU A 209 -10.93 12.35 3.73
CA GLU A 209 -11.94 12.04 4.74
C GLU A 209 -11.57 10.80 5.56
N GLN A 210 -11.13 9.72 4.90
CA GLN A 210 -10.75 8.47 5.58
C GLN A 210 -9.52 8.62 6.46
N ILE A 211 -8.51 9.38 5.99
CA ILE A 211 -7.32 9.65 6.79
C ILE A 211 -7.69 10.49 8.00
N LEU A 212 -8.32 11.65 7.78
CA LEU A 212 -8.59 12.60 8.84
C LEU A 212 -9.52 11.99 9.90
N GLU A 213 -10.58 11.28 9.51
CA GLU A 213 -11.48 10.59 10.45
C GLU A 213 -10.75 9.55 11.32
N TYR A 214 -9.85 8.76 10.74
CA TYR A 214 -9.06 7.77 11.50
C TYR A 214 -8.24 8.46 12.61
N TYR A 215 -7.51 9.53 12.27
CA TYR A 215 -6.68 10.22 13.25
C TYR A 215 -7.51 11.08 14.22
N MET A 216 -8.67 11.59 13.81
CA MET A 216 -9.60 12.29 14.70
C MET A 216 -10.15 11.38 15.80
N ASP A 217 -10.43 10.12 15.50
CA ASP A 217 -10.96 9.15 16.47
C ASP A 217 -9.90 8.69 17.50
N GLN A 218 -8.62 8.71 17.12
CA GLN A 218 -7.52 8.18 17.93
C GLN A 218 -6.77 9.23 18.75
N GLY A 219 -6.91 10.52 18.40
CA GLY A 219 -6.08 11.59 18.95
C GLY A 219 -6.63 12.29 20.19
N THR A 220 -5.72 12.95 20.91
CA THR A 220 -6.09 13.82 22.03
C THR A 220 -6.34 15.26 21.56
N VAL A 221 -7.55 15.77 21.75
CA VAL A 221 -7.92 17.14 21.39
C VAL A 221 -7.26 18.16 22.32
N LEU A 222 -6.50 19.09 21.74
CA LEU A 222 -6.01 20.29 22.41
C LEU A 222 -7.12 21.33 22.39
N SER A 223 -7.62 21.70 23.56
CA SER A 223 -8.66 22.72 23.67
C SER A 223 -8.11 24.09 23.27
N ASN A 224 -8.82 24.86 22.46
CA ASN A 224 -8.40 26.23 22.16
C ASN A 224 -8.34 27.14 23.39
N ALA A 225 -8.99 26.78 24.49
CA ALA A 225 -8.86 27.50 25.75
C ALA A 225 -7.48 27.31 26.40
N SER A 226 -6.76 26.23 26.10
CA SER A 226 -5.42 25.98 26.61
C SER A 226 -4.31 26.46 25.67
N LEU A 227 -4.62 26.68 24.39
CA LEU A 227 -3.67 27.25 23.44
C LEU A 227 -3.55 28.78 23.61
N PRO A 228 -2.33 29.32 23.72
CA PRO A 228 -2.12 30.77 23.83
C PRO A 228 -2.41 31.45 22.49
N GLY A 229 -3.06 32.62 22.53
CA GLY A 229 -3.26 33.49 21.36
C GLY A 229 -3.89 32.79 20.14
N ASN A 230 -5.22 32.74 20.07
CA ASN A 230 -6.00 32.18 18.93
C ASN A 230 -5.59 30.78 18.42
N GLY A 231 -4.72 30.04 19.12
CA GLY A 231 -4.27 28.70 18.73
C GLY A 231 -2.76 28.55 18.56
N ASP A 232 -1.96 29.62 18.60
CA ASP A 232 -0.52 29.58 18.30
C ASP A 232 0.26 28.62 19.23
N ILE A 233 1.14 27.81 18.62
CA ILE A 233 2.05 26.90 19.32
C ILE A 233 3.47 27.45 19.20
N LYS A 234 4.08 27.77 20.34
CA LYS A 234 5.38 28.43 20.37
C LYS A 234 6.25 28.03 21.54
N ASN A 235 7.54 27.80 21.30
CA ASN A 235 8.55 27.60 22.35
C ASN A 235 8.17 26.48 23.32
N ILE A 236 7.66 25.38 22.79
CA ILE A 236 7.24 24.23 23.58
C ILE A 236 7.84 22.93 23.07
N ILE A 237 7.87 21.97 23.98
CA ILE A 237 8.01 20.56 23.65
C ILE A 237 6.63 19.90 23.64
N LEU A 238 6.32 19.17 22.58
CA LEU A 238 5.12 18.34 22.49
C LEU A 238 5.53 16.91 22.14
N SER A 239 5.15 15.95 22.96
CA SER A 239 5.56 14.55 22.83
C SER A 239 4.56 13.61 23.50
N PRO A 240 4.73 12.28 23.45
CA PRO A 240 3.83 11.36 24.13
C PRO A 240 3.80 11.51 25.66
N ASN A 241 4.85 12.12 26.23
CA ASN A 241 5.03 12.28 27.66
C ASN A 241 5.05 13.75 28.10
N SER A 242 4.88 14.69 27.17
CA SER A 242 4.90 16.13 27.47
C SER A 242 3.87 16.86 26.61
N ASN A 243 2.88 17.47 27.26
CA ASN A 243 1.89 18.33 26.63
C ASN A 243 1.61 19.53 27.54
N PRO A 244 2.11 20.74 27.22
CA PRO A 244 1.86 21.94 28.02
C PRO A 244 0.40 22.41 28.01
N TYR A 245 -0.42 21.91 27.09
CA TYR A 245 -1.77 22.40 26.84
C TYR A 245 -2.87 21.44 27.31
N GLY A 246 -2.53 20.34 28.00
CA GLY A 246 -3.53 19.39 28.45
C GLY A 246 -2.99 18.00 28.75
N PRO A 247 -3.86 16.97 28.70
CA PRO A 247 -3.43 15.59 28.90
C PRO A 247 -2.47 15.15 27.78
N THR A 248 -1.52 14.30 28.13
CA THR A 248 -0.60 13.70 27.17
C THR A 248 -1.26 12.55 26.42
N ASP A 249 -0.84 12.33 25.18
CA ASP A 249 -1.29 11.19 24.36
C ASP A 249 -0.15 10.15 24.25
N PRO A 250 -0.30 8.91 24.74
CA PRO A 250 0.76 7.89 24.64
C PRO A 250 1.18 7.54 23.21
N ASN A 251 0.35 7.83 22.21
CA ASN A 251 0.67 7.67 20.80
C ASN A 251 1.33 8.93 20.20
N GLY A 252 1.32 10.05 20.92
CA GLY A 252 1.86 11.34 20.47
C GLY A 252 1.00 12.03 19.40
N LEU A 253 -0.31 11.76 19.35
CA LEU A 253 -1.23 12.37 18.39
C LEU A 253 -2.09 13.43 19.06
N TYR A 254 -2.00 14.65 18.54
CA TYR A 254 -2.70 15.80 19.09
C TYR A 254 -3.52 16.49 18.01
N ILE A 255 -4.77 16.80 18.35
CA ILE A 255 -5.74 17.40 17.43
C ILE A 255 -5.95 18.87 17.81
N ILE A 256 -5.83 19.76 16.84
CA ILE A 256 -6.09 21.20 16.99
C ILE A 256 -7.27 21.56 16.09
N ASP A 257 -8.38 21.96 16.71
CA ASP A 257 -9.49 22.56 15.98
C ASP A 257 -9.31 24.08 15.99
N SER A 258 -8.90 24.65 14.87
CA SER A 258 -8.60 26.07 14.80
C SER A 258 -9.85 26.96 14.72
N PHE A 259 -11.07 26.40 14.60
CA PHE A 259 -12.34 27.15 14.44
C PHE A 259 -12.27 28.31 13.40
N GLY A 260 -11.54 28.09 12.31
CA GLY A 260 -11.31 29.07 11.24
C GLY A 260 -10.27 30.15 11.55
N ALA A 261 -9.52 30.03 12.65
CA ALA A 261 -8.42 30.93 12.98
C ALA A 261 -7.12 30.54 12.26
N ASP A 262 -6.32 31.54 11.91
CA ASP A 262 -4.95 31.32 11.45
C ASP A 262 -4.10 30.76 12.60
N LEU A 263 -3.27 29.77 12.29
CA LEU A 263 -2.45 29.05 13.27
C LEU A 263 -0.97 29.24 12.94
N LYS A 264 -0.16 29.53 13.96
CA LYS A 264 1.31 29.55 13.82
C LYS A 264 1.94 28.52 14.72
N ILE A 265 2.88 27.76 14.14
CA ILE A 265 3.72 26.81 14.86
C ILE A 265 5.16 27.30 14.70
N GLU A 266 5.83 27.62 15.82
CA GLU A 266 7.18 28.18 15.76
C GLU A 266 8.08 27.80 16.93
N SER A 267 9.36 27.55 16.64
CA SER A 267 10.39 27.30 17.67
C SER A 267 10.01 26.17 18.64
N CYS A 268 9.54 25.04 18.10
CA CYS A 268 9.08 23.90 18.89
C CYS A 268 9.92 22.66 18.61
N ARG A 269 10.03 21.79 19.63
CA ARG A 269 10.39 20.39 19.45
C ARG A 269 9.13 19.54 19.53
N ILE A 270 8.73 18.92 18.42
CA ILE A 270 7.54 18.07 18.33
C ILE A 270 7.98 16.64 18.04
N VAL A 271 7.70 15.73 18.95
CA VAL A 271 7.87 14.28 18.77
C VAL A 271 6.46 13.69 18.73
N GLY A 272 5.80 13.77 17.59
CA GLY A 272 4.37 13.47 17.50
C GLY A 272 3.72 13.84 16.17
N THR A 273 2.46 13.44 16.06
CA THR A 273 1.58 13.77 14.96
C THR A 273 0.68 14.93 15.36
N LEU A 274 0.67 16.01 14.57
CA LEU A 274 -0.37 17.03 14.69
C LEU A 274 -1.44 16.83 13.61
N LEU A 275 -2.69 16.82 14.04
CA LEU A 275 -3.86 16.90 13.19
C LEU A 275 -4.52 18.26 13.36
N ILE A 276 -4.54 19.06 12.30
CA ILE A 276 -5.10 20.42 12.33
C ILE A 276 -6.35 20.43 11.45
N ILE A 277 -7.49 20.72 12.07
CA ILE A 277 -8.81 20.77 11.41
C ILE A 277 -9.41 22.16 11.53
N ASN A 278 -10.27 22.49 10.57
CA ASN A 278 -10.88 23.82 10.43
C ASN A 278 -9.88 24.99 10.58
N PRO A 279 -8.70 24.97 9.92
CA PRO A 279 -7.80 26.13 9.94
C PRO A 279 -8.43 27.34 9.26
N GLY A 280 -7.91 28.52 9.60
CA GLY A 280 -8.14 29.73 8.83
C GLY A 280 -7.45 29.68 7.46
N TYR A 281 -7.15 30.86 6.91
CA TYR A 281 -6.48 30.95 5.62
C TYR A 281 -4.98 30.72 5.70
N LYS A 282 -4.40 30.75 6.91
CA LYS A 282 -2.96 30.65 7.12
C LYS A 282 -2.62 29.74 8.29
N THR A 283 -2.26 28.50 7.99
CA THR A 283 -1.46 27.67 8.90
C THR A 283 0.00 27.84 8.53
N THR A 284 0.80 28.38 9.44
CA THR A 284 2.20 28.76 9.18
C THR A 284 3.17 28.00 10.08
N ILE A 285 4.14 27.31 9.48
CA ILE A 285 5.31 26.77 10.16
C ILE A 285 6.45 27.75 9.95
N LYS A 286 7.03 28.29 11.03
CA LYS A 286 8.08 29.32 10.96
C LYS A 286 9.12 29.15 12.04
N GLU A 287 10.24 29.86 11.86
CA GLU A 287 11.43 29.75 12.73
C GLU A 287 12.02 28.32 12.73
N PRO A 288 13.23 28.11 13.28
CA PRO A 288 13.81 26.78 13.38
C PRO A 288 12.93 25.84 14.22
N MET A 289 12.75 24.60 13.78
CA MET A 289 11.94 23.59 14.44
C MET A 289 12.57 22.20 14.34
N ASN A 290 12.33 21.36 15.35
CA ASN A 290 12.68 19.95 15.30
C ASN A 290 11.39 19.14 15.41
N TRP A 291 10.97 18.51 14.32
CA TRP A 291 9.70 17.80 14.25
C TRP A 291 9.91 16.41 13.67
N GLU A 292 9.59 15.38 14.45
CA GLU A 292 9.53 13.99 14.01
C GLU A 292 8.23 13.34 14.51
N PRO A 293 7.69 12.31 13.84
CA PRO A 293 6.55 11.58 14.37
C PRO A 293 6.98 10.76 15.60
N ALA A 294 6.08 10.61 16.58
CA ALA A 294 6.33 9.75 17.75
C ALA A 294 6.42 8.27 17.39
N ARG A 295 5.81 7.88 16.26
CA ARG A 295 5.81 6.53 15.70
C ARG A 295 6.28 6.60 14.27
N LEU A 296 7.20 5.70 13.92
CA LEU A 296 7.80 5.66 12.58
C LEU A 296 6.75 5.48 11.46
N ASN A 297 5.66 4.79 11.76
CA ASN A 297 4.57 4.55 10.82
C ASN A 297 3.43 5.58 10.94
N TRP A 298 3.64 6.73 11.58
CA TRP A 298 2.64 7.80 11.68
C TRP A 298 3.14 9.07 10.98
N PRO A 299 2.24 9.90 10.43
CA PRO A 299 2.63 11.17 9.84
C PRO A 299 3.12 12.16 10.90
N ALA A 300 3.92 13.13 10.50
CA ALA A 300 4.29 14.24 11.38
C ALA A 300 3.17 15.29 11.41
N LEU A 301 2.59 15.58 10.24
CA LEU A 301 1.52 16.57 10.10
C LEU A 301 0.39 16.06 9.19
N LEU A 302 -0.84 16.25 9.66
CA LEU A 302 -2.09 16.14 8.90
C LEU A 302 -2.80 17.50 8.98
N LEU A 303 -3.02 18.13 7.84
CA LEU A 303 -3.67 19.44 7.78
C LEU A 303 -4.86 19.45 6.81
N GLU A 304 -6.02 19.82 7.32
CA GLU A 304 -7.22 20.09 6.52
C GLU A 304 -7.21 21.55 6.01
N GLY A 305 -6.32 21.90 5.08
CA GLY A 305 -6.25 23.25 4.52
C GLY A 305 -4.88 23.64 3.98
N ASP A 306 -4.65 24.95 3.85
CA ASP A 306 -3.44 25.52 3.26
C ASP A 306 -2.29 25.63 4.27
N LEU A 307 -1.09 25.22 3.84
CA LEU A 307 0.14 25.28 4.63
C LEU A 307 1.12 26.30 4.06
N ILE A 308 1.71 27.11 4.94
CA ILE A 308 2.80 28.02 4.60
C ILE A 308 4.04 27.64 5.39
N PHE A 309 5.11 27.29 4.68
CA PHE A 309 6.44 27.18 5.25
C PHE A 309 7.15 28.52 5.14
N GLU A 310 7.43 29.12 6.30
CA GLU A 310 8.31 30.28 6.48
C GLU A 310 9.48 29.91 7.42
N ALA A 311 9.80 28.62 7.53
CA ALA A 311 10.91 28.14 8.35
C ALA A 311 12.23 28.68 7.80
N LYS A 312 13.02 29.30 8.68
CA LYS A 312 14.38 29.75 8.34
C LYS A 312 15.24 28.51 8.11
N GLY A 313 16.07 28.52 7.07
CA GLY A 313 16.88 27.36 6.68
C GLY A 313 18.38 27.62 6.65
N GLU A 314 19.13 26.55 6.39
CA GLU A 314 20.60 26.38 6.34
C GLU A 314 21.39 27.11 7.44
N GLY A 315 21.87 26.34 8.43
CA GLY A 315 22.75 26.83 9.49
C GLY A 315 22.04 27.42 10.72
N GLU A 316 20.72 27.54 10.67
CA GLU A 316 19.90 27.88 11.83
C GLU A 316 19.63 26.63 12.69
N VAL A 317 19.59 26.83 14.01
CA VAL A 317 19.34 25.77 14.99
C VAL A 317 18.14 26.13 15.86
N LEU A 318 17.39 25.12 16.29
CA LEU A 318 16.42 25.29 17.35
C LEU A 318 17.18 25.38 18.68
N SER A 319 17.22 26.58 19.27
CA SER A 319 17.79 26.78 20.60
C SER A 319 16.71 26.67 21.66
N GLU A 320 17.04 26.03 22.77
CA GLU A 320 16.28 26.18 24.00
C GLU A 320 16.36 27.62 24.50
N GLY A 321 15.39 28.00 25.31
CA GLY A 321 15.31 29.33 25.88
C GLY A 321 14.28 29.36 26.99
N ALA A 322 13.00 29.51 26.64
CA ALA A 322 11.92 29.52 27.63
C ALA A 322 11.46 28.11 28.06
N ALA A 323 11.83 27.07 27.30
CA ALA A 323 11.46 25.68 27.55
C ALA A 323 12.68 24.78 27.36
N ASN A 324 12.78 23.75 28.19
CA ASN A 324 13.69 22.63 28.03
C ASN A 324 13.04 21.64 27.04
N PHE A 325 13.71 21.42 25.92
CA PHE A 325 13.35 20.46 24.89
C PHE A 325 14.03 19.10 25.12
N ASN A 326 14.99 18.96 26.04
CA ASN A 326 15.68 17.73 26.43
C ASN A 326 15.16 17.04 27.71
N SER A 327 13.87 17.20 28.05
CA SER A 327 13.38 16.78 29.36
C SER A 327 13.47 15.26 29.57
N THR A 328 13.45 14.79 30.82
CA THR A 328 13.43 13.33 31.14
C THR A 328 12.24 12.60 30.49
N GLY A 329 11.13 13.28 30.21
CA GLY A 329 9.99 12.69 29.50
C GLY A 329 10.20 12.55 27.99
N THR A 330 11.17 13.28 27.41
CA THR A 330 11.43 13.30 25.97
C THR A 330 12.93 13.50 25.74
N PRO A 331 13.75 12.50 26.08
CA PRO A 331 15.20 12.60 25.92
C PRO A 331 15.58 12.80 24.45
N TRP A 332 16.60 13.59 24.19
CA TRP A 332 17.24 13.70 22.89
C TRP A 332 18.32 12.63 22.75
N LYS A 333 18.16 11.74 21.75
CA LYS A 333 19.07 10.61 21.50
C LYS A 333 19.33 9.76 22.76
N GLY A 334 18.31 9.62 23.61
CA GLY A 334 18.38 8.84 24.85
C GLY A 334 19.03 9.54 26.05
N ASN A 335 19.49 10.79 25.91
CA ASN A 335 20.00 11.60 27.01
C ASN A 335 18.97 12.66 27.40
N SER A 336 18.95 13.08 28.66
CA SER A 336 18.12 14.17 29.14
C SER A 336 18.90 14.99 30.17
N ASP A 337 18.54 16.26 30.31
CA ASP A 337 19.05 17.15 31.36
C ASP A 337 17.91 18.05 31.89
N SER A 338 18.30 19.12 32.60
CA SER A 338 17.39 20.05 33.26
C SER A 338 17.67 21.51 32.95
N ASP A 339 18.66 21.81 32.09
CA ASP A 339 18.97 23.18 31.72
C ASP A 339 18.20 23.58 30.44
N THR A 340 18.50 24.76 29.89
CA THR A 340 17.82 25.30 28.69
C THR A 340 18.83 25.83 27.69
N ASP A 341 20.03 25.23 27.68
CA ASP A 341 21.17 25.72 26.91
C ASP A 341 21.45 24.83 25.67
N ASP A 342 20.62 23.82 25.43
CA ASP A 342 20.77 22.90 24.32
C ASP A 342 20.32 23.51 22.98
N VAL A 343 20.93 22.97 21.92
CA VAL A 343 20.61 23.32 20.53
C VAL A 343 20.33 22.06 19.73
N TYR A 344 19.34 22.15 18.84
CA TYR A 344 18.87 21.05 18.01
C TYR A 344 18.93 21.43 16.53
N PRO A 345 19.09 20.43 15.65
CA PRO A 345 18.93 20.64 14.22
C PRO A 345 17.53 21.16 13.89
N ASN A 346 17.47 22.13 12.98
CA ASN A 346 16.24 22.48 12.30
C ASN A 346 15.92 21.39 11.28
N ALA A 347 15.10 20.43 11.66
CA ALA A 347 14.81 19.25 10.85
C ALA A 347 13.34 18.87 11.00
N LEU A 348 12.68 18.71 9.86
CA LEU A 348 11.32 18.20 9.76
C LEU A 348 11.40 16.79 9.19
N ALA A 349 10.87 15.79 9.89
CA ALA A 349 10.94 14.40 9.50
C ALA A 349 9.55 13.76 9.47
N GLY A 350 9.34 12.80 8.56
CA GLY A 350 8.09 12.06 8.42
C GLY A 350 7.18 12.58 7.30
N ILE A 351 5.91 12.16 7.34
CA ILE A 351 4.93 12.55 6.31
C ILE A 351 4.26 13.88 6.68
N PHE A 352 4.28 14.81 5.74
CA PHE A 352 3.54 16.06 5.78
C PHE A 352 2.43 15.99 4.73
N TYR A 353 1.19 15.85 5.21
CA TYR A 353 0.02 15.74 4.35
C TYR A 353 -0.91 16.93 4.52
N ASN A 354 -1.35 17.49 3.40
CA ASN A 354 -2.40 18.49 3.39
C ASN A 354 -3.42 18.34 2.27
N THR A 355 -4.66 18.73 2.57
CA THR A 355 -5.77 18.75 1.61
C THR A 355 -5.81 20.03 0.77
N GLY A 356 -5.18 21.11 1.26
CA GLY A 356 -5.05 22.39 0.55
C GLY A 356 -3.76 22.50 -0.26
N GLY A 357 -3.33 23.74 -0.50
CA GLY A 357 -2.06 24.06 -1.15
C GLY A 357 -0.90 24.18 -0.16
N ILE A 358 0.33 24.04 -0.67
CA ILE A 358 1.56 24.38 0.07
C ILE A 358 2.18 25.63 -0.53
N THR A 359 2.54 26.59 0.30
CA THR A 359 3.42 27.68 -0.10
C THR A 359 4.72 27.62 0.68
N PHE A 360 5.85 27.53 -0.01
CA PHE A 360 7.17 27.81 0.55
C PHE A 360 7.49 29.29 0.28
N ASP A 361 7.64 30.07 1.34
CA ASP A 361 7.80 31.52 1.30
C ASP A 361 9.04 31.98 2.11
N LYS A 362 9.52 33.19 1.82
CA LYS A 362 10.63 33.89 2.48
C LYS A 362 12.02 33.25 2.27
N ASP A 363 13.03 33.82 2.95
CA ASP A 363 14.44 33.45 2.83
C ASP A 363 14.73 32.18 3.67
N GLY A 364 15.11 31.07 3.01
CA GLY A 364 15.56 29.85 3.70
C GLY A 364 15.37 28.55 2.91
N SER A 365 16.09 27.51 3.31
CA SER A 365 15.83 26.11 2.96
C SER A 365 14.97 25.41 4.02
N THR A 366 13.71 25.11 3.70
CA THR A 366 12.95 24.17 4.53
C THR A 366 13.46 22.77 4.21
N GLU A 367 14.06 22.10 5.20
CA GLU A 367 14.60 20.74 5.07
C GLU A 367 13.58 19.73 5.61
N ILE A 368 13.11 18.84 4.73
CA ILE A 368 12.15 17.79 5.07
C ILE A 368 12.77 16.42 4.72
N GLU A 369 12.94 15.56 5.71
CA GLU A 369 13.31 14.16 5.54
C GLU A 369 12.05 13.28 5.62
N GLY A 370 11.52 12.89 4.47
CA GLY A 370 10.28 12.15 4.41
C GLY A 370 9.52 12.35 3.10
N VAL A 371 8.21 12.50 3.23
CA VAL A 371 7.29 12.58 2.10
C VAL A 371 6.34 13.75 2.30
N VAL A 372 6.20 14.58 1.28
CA VAL A 372 5.25 15.70 1.23
C VAL A 372 4.13 15.37 0.27
N ILE A 373 2.89 15.34 0.76
CA ILE A 373 1.70 15.08 -0.06
C ILE A 373 0.78 16.29 0.02
N CYS A 374 0.49 16.88 -1.13
CA CYS A 374 -0.39 18.02 -1.26
C CYS A 374 -1.48 17.72 -2.27
N GLU A 375 -2.75 17.76 -1.86
CA GLU A 375 -3.87 17.59 -2.79
C GLU A 375 -4.07 18.83 -3.68
N GLY A 376 -3.74 20.01 -3.18
CA GLY A 376 -3.78 21.26 -3.91
C GLY A 376 -2.53 21.53 -4.76
N SER A 377 -2.22 22.80 -4.97
CA SER A 377 -1.03 23.25 -5.71
C SER A 377 0.11 23.63 -4.77
N VAL A 378 1.34 23.45 -5.23
CA VAL A 378 2.54 23.88 -4.51
C VAL A 378 3.12 25.12 -5.15
N LEU A 379 3.39 26.15 -4.36
CA LEU A 379 4.02 27.40 -4.78
C LEU A 379 5.30 27.65 -3.98
N ILE A 380 6.44 27.70 -4.67
CA ILE A 380 7.72 28.12 -4.11
C ILE A 380 7.97 29.54 -4.61
N LYS A 381 8.12 30.50 -3.69
CA LYS A 381 8.27 31.92 -4.04
C LYS A 381 9.24 32.65 -3.12
N GLY A 382 9.60 33.86 -3.49
CA GLY A 382 10.49 34.70 -2.70
C GLY A 382 11.95 34.26 -2.87
N LYS A 383 12.58 33.76 -1.81
CA LYS A 383 13.90 33.12 -1.90
C LYS A 383 13.90 31.74 -1.23
N ALA A 384 12.75 31.09 -1.21
CA ALA A 384 12.58 29.78 -0.62
C ALA A 384 13.33 28.73 -1.46
N LYS A 385 14.03 27.83 -0.77
CA LYS A 385 14.79 26.73 -1.37
C LYS A 385 14.50 25.41 -0.64
N PRO A 386 13.25 24.91 -0.64
CA PRO A 386 12.93 23.67 0.03
C PRO A 386 13.81 22.51 -0.49
N GLU A 387 14.26 21.70 0.45
CA GLU A 387 14.96 20.44 0.20
C GLU A 387 14.15 19.30 0.82
N ILE A 388 13.80 18.34 -0.02
CA ILE A 388 13.02 17.17 0.39
C ILE A 388 13.86 15.93 0.10
N THR A 389 14.31 15.29 1.16
CA THR A 389 15.03 14.03 1.10
C THR A 389 14.05 12.90 1.35
N TYR A 390 13.86 12.05 0.34
CA TYR A 390 12.94 10.94 0.39
C TYR A 390 13.36 9.88 1.42
N ASP A 391 12.45 9.54 2.34
CA ASP A 391 12.56 8.38 3.22
C ASP A 391 11.60 7.27 2.79
N ALA A 392 12.17 6.15 2.32
CA ALA A 392 11.42 4.99 1.85
C ALA A 392 10.78 4.17 2.99
N THR A 393 11.05 4.50 4.25
CA THR A 393 10.52 3.77 5.41
C THR A 393 9.00 3.69 5.40
N ALA A 394 8.33 4.78 5.02
CA ALA A 394 6.87 4.84 4.92
C ALA A 394 6.29 3.91 3.84
N VAL A 395 7.04 3.53 2.81
CA VAL A 395 6.56 2.56 1.81
C VAL A 395 6.51 1.14 2.37
N GLY A 396 7.44 0.81 3.27
CA GLY A 396 7.50 -0.51 3.91
C GLY A 396 6.45 -0.72 5.00
N ASP A 397 6.07 0.34 5.70
CA ASP A 397 5.05 0.36 6.76
C ASP A 397 4.22 1.65 6.65
N PRO A 398 3.27 1.71 5.69
CA PRO A 398 2.52 2.93 5.42
C PRO A 398 1.64 3.32 6.61
N PRO A 399 1.52 4.62 6.93
CA PRO A 399 0.61 5.02 7.98
C PRO A 399 -0.84 4.64 7.69
N PRO A 400 -1.65 4.41 8.74
CA PRO A 400 -3.09 4.23 8.60
C PRO A 400 -3.72 5.27 7.67
N GLY A 401 -4.48 4.81 6.68
CA GLY A 401 -5.12 5.66 5.67
C GLY A 401 -4.24 6.09 4.48
N PHE A 402 -2.92 5.93 4.56
CA PHE A 402 -1.98 6.15 3.45
C PHE A 402 -1.62 4.85 2.70
N GLY A 403 -1.99 3.70 3.25
CA GLY A 403 -2.14 2.47 2.48
C GLY A 403 -3.33 2.55 1.53
N PRO A 404 -3.39 1.77 0.43
CA PRO A 404 -4.61 1.65 -0.34
C PRO A 404 -5.71 1.17 0.61
N GLY A 405 -6.83 1.87 0.56
CA GLY A 405 -8.00 1.62 1.41
C GLY A 405 -8.63 0.23 1.25
N ASP A 406 -8.08 -0.64 0.40
CA ASP A 406 -8.57 -2.00 0.18
C ASP A 406 -7.48 -3.03 0.51
N ALA A 407 -7.31 -3.34 1.79
CA ALA A 407 -6.52 -4.50 2.25
C ALA A 407 -7.04 -5.84 1.66
N SER A 408 -8.24 -5.81 1.07
CA SER A 408 -8.88 -6.90 0.34
C SER A 408 -8.51 -7.00 -1.14
N SER A 409 -7.69 -6.09 -1.70
CA SER A 409 -7.35 -6.12 -3.12
C SER A 409 -6.34 -7.22 -3.47
N ILE A 410 -6.46 -7.75 -4.69
CA ILE A 410 -5.53 -8.73 -5.25
C ILE A 410 -4.28 -8.00 -5.74
N VAL A 411 -3.11 -8.43 -5.30
CA VAL A 411 -1.84 -7.98 -5.88
C VAL A 411 -1.70 -8.58 -7.28
N THR A 412 -1.70 -7.74 -8.31
CA THR A 412 -1.58 -8.16 -9.71
C THR A 412 -0.32 -9.02 -9.92
N GLY A 413 -0.45 -10.13 -10.66
CA GLY A 413 0.68 -11.02 -10.98
C GLY A 413 1.05 -12.06 -9.92
N THR A 414 0.35 -12.11 -8.78
CA THR A 414 0.64 -13.06 -7.68
C THR A 414 -0.12 -14.38 -7.74
N TRP A 415 -0.93 -14.58 -8.79
CA TRP A 415 -1.70 -15.79 -9.02
C TRP A 415 -0.77 -17.02 -9.14
N ARG A 416 -0.86 -17.93 -8.18
CA ARG A 416 -0.09 -19.19 -8.17
C ARG A 416 -0.95 -20.39 -7.84
N GLN A 417 -0.61 -21.55 -8.42
CA GLN A 417 -1.18 -22.81 -7.98
C GLN A 417 -0.50 -23.22 -6.68
N SER A 418 -1.27 -23.52 -5.65
CA SER A 418 -0.75 -24.05 -4.38
C SER A 418 -1.04 -25.55 -4.27
N GLU A 419 -0.25 -26.24 -3.44
CA GLU A 419 -0.52 -27.62 -3.10
C GLU A 419 -1.86 -27.73 -2.35
N SER A 420 -2.64 -28.75 -2.70
CA SER A 420 -3.85 -29.09 -1.95
C SER A 420 -3.43 -29.56 -0.55
N PRO A 421 -4.06 -29.04 0.52
CA PRO A 421 -3.87 -29.60 1.86
C PRO A 421 -4.36 -31.05 1.95
#